data_AF-A0A496UNH2-F1
#
_entry.id   AF-A0A496UNH2-F1
#
_cell.length_a   1.000
_cell.length_b   1.000
_cell.length_c   1.000
_cell.angle_alpha   90.00
_cell.angle_beta   90.00
_cell.angle_gamma   90.00
#
_symmetry.space_group_name_H-M   'P 1'
#
loop_
_entity.id
_entity.type
_entity.pdbx_description
1 polymer ?
#
loop_
_entity_poly.entity_id
_entity_poly.type
_entity_poly.pdbx_seq_one_letter_code
_entity_poly.pdbx_strand_id
1 'polypeptide(L)' 'MSQSTTDAIWVGMDVHQDSVTAAILFGHDPEPRIERLPGDLNAVRKMFRRLSRHGTPRSCYEASGAGYVVFQA' A
#
# COMPACT_ATOMS: atom_id res chain seq x y z
N MET A 1 0.80 -25.42 12.00
CA MET A 1 1.01 -24.19 11.22
C MET A 1 -0.05 -23.19 11.67
N SER A 2 0.32 -22.25 12.54
CA SER A 2 -0.62 -21.34 13.21
C SER A 2 -1.03 -20.24 12.23
N GLN A 3 -2.23 -20.35 11.66
CA GLN A 3 -2.86 -19.23 10.95
C GLN A 3 -3.32 -18.22 12.00
N SER A 4 -2.49 -17.23 12.29
CA SER A 4 -2.95 -16.00 12.95
C SER A 4 -3.79 -15.24 11.93
N THR A 5 -5.11 -15.36 12.01
CA THR A 5 -6.09 -14.67 11.16
C THR A 5 -6.11 -13.18 11.51
N THR A 6 -5.03 -12.49 11.20
CA THR A 6 -5.06 -11.04 11.08
C THR A 6 -5.64 -10.75 9.70
N ASP A 7 -6.71 -9.98 9.61
CA ASP A 7 -7.34 -9.65 8.33
C ASP A 7 -6.27 -9.13 7.35
N ALA A 8 -6.20 -9.80 6.19
CA ALA A 8 -5.22 -9.46 5.17
C ALA A 8 -5.54 -8.06 4.63
N ILE A 9 -4.54 -7.20 4.54
CA ILE A 9 -4.67 -5.88 3.92
C ILE A 9 -3.94 -5.94 2.59
N TRP A 10 -4.64 -5.73 1.49
CA TRP A 10 -4.05 -5.70 0.15
C TRP A 10 -3.87 -4.24 -0.28
N VAL A 11 -2.71 -3.93 -0.84
CA VAL A 11 -2.38 -2.56 -1.28
C VAL A 11 -1.90 -2.61 -2.72
N GLY A 12 -2.64 -1.99 -3.64
CA GLY A 12 -2.17 -1.70 -5.00
C GLY A 12 -1.68 -0.26 -5.06
N MET A 13 -0.50 -0.01 -5.64
CA MET A 13 0.04 1.34 -5.77
C MET A 13 0.39 1.69 -7.22
N ASP A 14 -0.07 2.87 -7.64
CA ASP A 14 0.36 3.56 -8.86
C ASP A 14 1.26 4.74 -8.47
N VAL A 15 2.50 4.73 -9.00
CA VAL A 15 3.55 5.67 -8.60
C VAL A 15 3.83 6.64 -9.74
N HIS A 16 3.60 7.92 -9.45
CA HIS A 16 3.94 9.05 -10.31
C HIS A 16 4.99 9.95 -9.63
N GLN A 17 5.65 10.81 -10.39
CA GLN A 17 6.74 11.68 -9.91
C GLN A 17 6.33 12.54 -8.68
N ASP A 18 5.08 12.98 -8.64
CA ASP A 18 4.56 13.93 -7.64
C ASP A 18 3.63 13.27 -6.61
N SER A 19 3.13 12.07 -6.90
CA SER A 19 2.12 11.43 -6.06
C SER A 19 2.11 9.91 -6.19
N VAL A 20 1.71 9.24 -5.11
CA VAL A 20 1.38 7.82 -5.10
C VAL A 20 -0.13 7.66 -4.88
N THR A 21 -0.79 6.92 -5.75
CA THR A 21 -2.18 6.51 -5.55
C THR A 21 -2.18 5.09 -5.00
N ALA A 22 -2.79 4.89 -3.83
CA ALA A 22 -2.90 3.59 -3.19
C ALA A 22 -4.36 3.14 -3.11
N ALA A 23 -4.65 1.95 -3.65
CA ALA A 23 -5.89 1.24 -3.43
C ALA A 23 -5.70 0.23 -2.30
N ILE A 24 -6.44 0.39 -1.20
CA ILE A 24 -6.28 -0.39 0.04
C ILE A 24 -7.55 -1.21 0.28
N LEU A 25 -7.44 -2.53 0.23
CA LEU A 25 -8.52 -3.46 0.51
C LEU A 25 -8.31 -4.13 1.87
N PHE A 26 -9.28 -4.00 2.77
CA PHE A 26 -9.26 -4.68 4.07
C PHE A 26 -10.07 -5.96 3.98
N GLY A 27 -9.45 -7.11 4.26
CA GLY A 27 -10.11 -8.41 4.30
C GLY A 27 -10.88 -8.72 3.03
N HIS A 28 -12.21 -8.77 3.16
CA HIS A 28 -13.17 -9.06 2.09
C HIS A 28 -14.13 -7.90 1.82
N ASP A 29 -13.74 -6.68 2.17
CA ASP A 29 -14.53 -5.49 1.88
C ASP A 29 -14.88 -5.45 0.37
N PRO A 30 -16.09 -5.00 0.01
CA PRO A 30 -16.53 -5.02 -1.39
C PRO A 30 -15.79 -3.98 -2.24
N GLU A 31 -15.26 -2.92 -1.62
CA GLU A 31 -14.61 -1.82 -2.32
C GLU A 31 -13.28 -1.43 -1.63
N PRO A 32 -12.24 -1.13 -2.42
CA PRO A 32 -10.99 -0.61 -1.86
C PRO A 32 -11.14 0.86 -1.46
N ARG A 33 -10.47 1.23 -0.37
CA ARG A 33 -10.25 2.64 -0.03
C ARG A 33 -9.13 3.21 -0.90
N ILE A 34 -9.41 4.31 -1.59
CA ILE A 34 -8.41 5.03 -2.37
C ILE A 34 -7.79 6.14 -1.52
N GLU A 35 -6.46 6.17 -1.46
CA GLU A 35 -5.70 7.24 -0.84
C GLU A 35 -4.67 7.81 -1.82
N ARG A 36 -4.54 9.14 -1.86
CA ARG A 36 -3.48 9.81 -2.62
C ARG A 36 -2.46 10.39 -1.66
N LEU A 37 -1.22 9.99 -1.82
CA LEU A 37 -0.07 10.41 -1.03
C LEU A 37 0.84 11.31 -1.89
N PRO A 38 1.61 12.22 -1.27
CA PRO A 38 2.74 12.84 -1.94
C PRO A 38 3.74 11.78 -2.44
N GLY A 39 4.45 12.08 -3.54
CA GLY A 39 5.44 11.19 -4.18
C GLY A 39 6.72 10.94 -3.39
N ASP A 40 6.67 11.06 -2.06
CA ASP A 40 7.82 10.90 -1.18
C ASP A 40 7.76 9.61 -0.36
N LEU A 41 8.93 9.03 -0.10
CA LEU A 41 9.06 7.76 0.62
C LEU A 41 8.49 7.81 2.05
N ASN A 42 8.54 8.97 2.71
CA ASN A 42 8.04 9.08 4.08
C ASN A 42 6.52 8.98 4.14
N ALA A 43 5.80 9.52 3.15
CA ALA A 43 4.35 9.37 3.05
C ALA A 43 3.96 7.90 2.92
N VAL A 44 4.63 7.15 2.03
CA VAL A 44 4.40 5.71 1.84
C VAL A 44 4.72 4.93 3.13
N ARG A 45 5.87 5.20 3.78
CA ARG A 45 6.24 4.55 5.06
C ARG A 45 5.26 4.86 6.19
N LYS A 46 4.68 6.07 6.24
CA LYS A 46 3.64 6.43 7.23
C LYS A 46 2.34 5.68 6.96
N MET A 47 1.95 5.52 5.69
CA MET A 47 0.79 4.72 5.29
C MET A 47 0.97 3.26 5.75
N PHE A 48 2.06 2.59 5.38
CA PHE A 48 2.30 1.21 5.78
C PHE A 48 2.34 1.05 7.31
N ARG A 49 2.99 1.96 8.04
CA ARG A 49 2.97 1.96 9.52
C ARG A 49 1.55 2.06 10.09
N ARG A 50 0.67 2.84 9.47
CA ARG A 50 -0.75 2.91 9.88
C ARG A 50 -1.46 1.60 9.58
N LEU A 51 -1.27 1.01 8.40
CA LEU A 51 -1.90 -0.25 8.00
C LEU A 51 -1.43 -1.43 8.86
N SER A 52 -0.15 -1.45 9.26
CA SER A 52 0.42 -2.45 10.17
C SER A 52 -0.27 -2.51 11.54
N ARG A 53 -0.99 -1.46 11.95
CA ARG A 53 -1.79 -1.46 13.19
C ARG A 53 -3.12 -2.21 13.04
N HIS A 54 -3.58 -2.40 11.81
CA HIS A 54 -4.83 -3.08 11.48
C HIS A 54 -4.59 -4.51 11.00
N GLY A 55 -3.45 -4.76 10.36
CA GLY A 55 -3.08 -6.10 9.97
C GLY A 55 -1.74 -6.18 9.26
N THR A 56 -1.47 -7.28 8.56
CA THR A 56 -0.24 -7.40 7.77
C THR A 56 -0.49 -6.92 6.34
N PRO A 57 -0.01 -5.71 5.96
CA PRO A 57 -0.18 -5.22 4.60
C PRO A 57 0.67 -6.03 3.61
N ARG A 58 0.03 -6.45 2.52
CA ARG A 58 0.62 -7.09 1.35
C ARG A 58 0.48 -6.13 0.19
N SER A 59 1.61 -5.69 -0.38
CA SER A 59 1.59 -4.69 -1.44
C SER A 59 2.07 -5.25 -2.77
N CYS A 60 1.39 -4.80 -3.83
CA CYS A 60 1.88 -4.82 -5.20
C CYS A 60 2.04 -3.37 -5.64
N TYR A 61 3.10 -3.08 -6.40
CA TYR A 61 3.27 -1.78 -7.05
C TYR A 61 3.56 -1.99 -8.52
N GLU A 62 2.99 -1.14 -9.37
CA GLU A 62 3.36 -1.08 -10.77
C GLU A 62 4.45 -0.03 -10.94
N ALA A 63 5.62 -0.44 -11.44
CA ALA A 63 6.61 0.50 -11.91
C ALA A 63 6.20 0.93 -13.32
N SER A 64 5.80 2.18 -13.51
CA SER A 64 5.57 2.72 -14.85
C SER A 64 6.90 2.80 -15.63
N GLY A 65 6.85 2.88 -16.97
CA GLY A 65 8.04 2.89 -17.84
C GLY A 65 9.05 4.01 -17.59
N ALA A 66 8.68 5.02 -16.78
CA ALA A 66 9.58 6.07 -16.29
C ALA A 66 10.46 5.62 -15.09
N GLY A 67 10.23 4.42 -14.53
CA GLY A 67 11.12 3.81 -13.54
C GLY A 67 10.97 4.34 -12.11
N TYR A 68 9.80 4.82 -11.69
CA TYR A 68 9.60 5.23 -10.29
C TYR A 68 9.61 4.00 -9.37
N VAL A 69 10.74 3.78 -8.70
CA VAL A 69 10.97 2.61 -7.83
C VAL A 69 10.38 2.87 -6.45
N VAL A 70 9.57 1.94 -5.96
CA VAL A 70 9.20 1.88 -4.54
C VAL A 70 10.39 1.34 -3.77
N PHE A 71 10.97 2.17 -2.90
CA PHE A 71 12.04 1.73 -2.00
C PHE A 71 11.49 0.72 -0.99
N GLN A 72 12.14 -0.44 -0.87
CA GLN A 72 11.93 -1.32 0.29
C GLN A 72 12.39 -0.58 1.55
N ALA A 73 11.55 -0.58 2.59
CA ALA A 73 11.80 0.09 3.86
C ALA A 73 12.06 -0.92 4.99
#